data_AF-A0A2I1DR80-F1
#
_entry.id   AF-A0A2I1DR80-F1
#
_cell.length_a   1.000
_cell.length_b   1.000
_cell.length_c   1.000
_cell.angle_alpha   90.00
_cell.angle_beta   90.00
_cell.angle_gamma   90.00
#
_symmetry.space_group_name_H-M   'P 1'
#
loop_
_entity.id
_entity.type
_entity.pdbx_description
1 polymer ?
#
loop_
_entity_poly.entity_id
_entity_poly.type
_entity_poly.pdbx_seq_one_letter_code
_entity_poly.pdbx_strand_id
1 'polypeptide(L)'
;MEKWNPKRIVKPLISEKTRVEKLADKMRMTPTTLPIAMQNENNARLILKAVKAMNIDDPAIFVQWNPNGFNDTATPNVRNGVAGQTLQALVTYITGSGGVDFNGQNSLFIFRNNMTISQCQGGFPQWAHHQATIPDVCSSICRINKLSANGAIDYELFEFPLTK
;
A
#
# COMPACT_ATOMS: atom_id res chain seq x y z
N MET A 1 10.59 19.92 56.58
CA MET A 1 11.06 20.42 55.28
C MET A 1 11.49 19.22 54.45
N GLU A 2 10.65 18.80 53.52
CA GLU A 2 10.92 17.67 52.63
C GLU A 2 11.87 18.12 51.52
N LYS A 3 13.00 17.42 51.36
CA LYS A 3 14.04 17.80 50.40
C LYS A 3 13.57 17.52 48.97
N TRP A 4 13.44 18.57 48.17
CA TRP A 4 13.22 18.49 46.72
C TRP A 4 14.28 17.60 46.06
N ASN A 5 13.84 16.55 45.35
CA ASN A 5 14.72 15.66 44.57
C ASN A 5 14.60 15.99 43.07
N PRO A 6 15.58 16.68 42.45
CA PRO A 6 15.50 17.13 41.05
C PRO A 6 15.49 15.98 40.04
N LYS A 7 15.86 14.75 40.43
CA LYS A 7 15.99 13.61 39.51
C LYS A 7 14.66 12.95 39.14
N ARG A 8 13.53 13.39 39.72
CA ARG A 8 12.21 12.80 39.45
C ARG A 8 11.46 13.43 38.27
N ILE A 9 11.98 14.51 37.68
CA ILE A 9 11.29 15.25 36.62
C ILE A 9 12.26 15.55 35.48
N VAL A 10 12.65 14.53 34.71
CA VAL A 10 12.70 14.60 33.24
C VAL A 10 12.68 13.14 32.72
N LYS A 11 11.52 12.49 32.65
CA LYS A 11 11.37 11.50 31.58
C LYS A 11 11.22 12.34 30.32
N PRO A 12 12.13 12.29 29.34
CA PRO A 12 11.82 12.90 28.06
C PRO A 12 10.48 12.32 27.61
N LEU A 13 9.54 13.19 27.24
CA LEU A 13 8.35 12.80 26.49
C LEU A 13 8.85 12.28 25.15
N ILE A 14 9.30 11.02 25.12
CA ILE A 14 9.52 10.30 23.88
C ILE A 14 8.10 10.02 23.39
N SER A 15 7.55 10.91 22.56
CA SER A 15 6.29 10.60 21.89
C SER A 15 6.51 9.33 21.08
N GLU A 16 5.60 8.37 21.20
CA GLU A 16 5.70 7.17 20.38
C GLU A 16 5.69 7.60 18.91
N LYS A 17 6.69 7.13 18.15
CA LYS A 17 6.74 7.40 16.71
C LYS A 17 5.43 6.97 16.05
N THR A 18 4.92 7.82 15.17
CA THR A 18 3.73 7.53 14.35
C THR A 18 3.99 6.35 13.41
N ARG A 19 2.95 5.81 12.77
CA ARG A 19 3.13 4.70 11.82
C ARG A 19 3.85 5.18 10.57
N VAL A 20 3.58 6.39 10.13
CA VAL A 20 4.28 7.02 9.01
C VAL A 20 5.77 7.21 9.33
N GLU A 21 6.11 7.71 10.53
CA GLU A 21 7.52 7.84 10.96
C GLU A 21 8.24 6.49 11.01
N LYS A 22 7.59 5.47 11.57
CA LYS A 22 8.13 4.10 11.61
C LYS A 22 8.33 3.53 10.20
N LEU A 23 7.41 3.78 9.29
CA LEU A 23 7.52 3.34 7.90
C LEU A 23 8.69 4.06 7.19
N ALA A 24 8.78 5.38 7.35
CA ALA A 24 9.87 6.19 6.81
C ALA A 24 11.24 5.68 7.30
N ASP A 25 11.39 5.38 8.60
CA ASP A 25 12.61 4.79 9.15
C ASP A 25 12.97 3.47 8.45
N LYS A 26 12.00 2.58 8.20
CA LYS A 26 12.23 1.29 7.54
C LYS A 26 12.67 1.43 6.08
N MET A 27 12.24 2.51 5.42
CA MET A 27 12.59 2.85 4.04
C MET A 27 13.81 3.78 3.96
N ARG A 28 14.38 4.21 5.10
CA ARG A 28 15.46 5.21 5.19
C ARG A 28 15.10 6.55 4.53
N MET A 29 13.84 6.95 4.71
CA MET A 29 13.27 8.20 4.20
C MET A 29 12.84 9.11 5.36
N THR A 30 12.32 10.30 5.02
CA THR A 30 11.59 11.13 5.97
C THR A 30 10.08 10.98 5.73
N PRO A 31 9.22 11.25 6.74
CA PRO A 31 7.77 11.15 6.57
C PRO A 31 7.22 11.92 5.35
N THR A 32 7.79 13.08 5.06
CA THR A 32 7.35 13.97 3.97
C THR A 32 7.84 13.53 2.59
N THR A 33 8.84 12.65 2.51
CA THR A 33 9.38 12.14 1.23
C THR A 33 8.84 10.76 0.86
N LEU A 34 8.11 10.10 1.76
CA LEU A 34 7.36 8.89 1.43
C LEU A 34 6.36 9.18 0.29
N PRO A 35 6.02 8.18 -0.54
CA PRO A 35 4.90 8.29 -1.46
C PRO A 35 3.64 8.78 -0.74
N ILE A 36 2.87 9.68 -1.36
CA ILE A 36 1.71 10.34 -0.72
C ILE A 36 0.74 9.33 -0.10
N ALA A 37 0.47 8.20 -0.79
CA ALA A 37 -0.40 7.15 -0.26
C ALA A 37 0.14 6.50 1.03
N MET A 38 1.45 6.51 1.27
CA MET A 38 2.11 5.98 2.46
C MET A 38 2.24 7.00 3.60
N GLN A 39 1.96 8.29 3.35
CA GLN A 39 1.91 9.33 4.38
C GLN A 39 0.63 9.29 5.23
N ASN A 40 -0.23 8.29 5.00
CA ASN A 40 -1.43 8.05 5.78
C ASN A 40 -1.16 7.01 6.90
N GLU A 41 -1.59 7.30 8.12
CA GLU A 41 -1.37 6.42 9.29
C GLU A 41 -1.96 5.01 9.14
N ASN A 42 -3.11 4.86 8.48
CA ASN A 42 -3.74 3.55 8.28
C ASN A 42 -2.99 2.73 7.23
N ASN A 43 -2.60 3.35 6.12
CA ASN A 43 -1.83 2.70 5.08
C ASN A 43 -0.44 2.30 5.59
N ALA A 44 0.24 3.20 6.30
CA ALA A 44 1.52 2.89 6.93
C ALA A 44 1.41 1.75 7.94
N ARG A 45 0.33 1.72 8.74
CA ARG A 45 0.04 0.61 9.65
C ARG A 45 -0.15 -0.72 8.91
N LEU A 46 -0.89 -0.70 7.79
CA LEU A 46 -1.15 -1.88 6.97
C LEU A 46 0.16 -2.45 6.40
N ILE A 47 0.98 -1.59 5.79
CA ILE A 47 2.28 -1.96 5.21
C ILE A 47 3.22 -2.52 6.29
N LEU A 48 3.33 -1.83 7.43
CA LEU A 48 4.17 -2.30 8.54
C LEU A 48 3.71 -3.66 9.10
N LYS A 49 2.40 -3.93 9.12
CA LYS A 49 1.87 -5.25 9.52
C LYS A 49 2.19 -6.31 8.47
N ALA A 50 2.03 -6.00 7.19
CA ALA A 50 2.34 -6.91 6.10
C ALA A 50 3.81 -7.33 6.09
N VAL A 51 4.73 -6.35 6.19
CA VAL A 51 6.18 -6.60 6.21
C VAL A 51 6.60 -7.47 7.40
N LYS A 52 5.88 -7.43 8.52
CA LYS A 52 6.11 -8.36 9.63
C LYS A 52 5.71 -9.79 9.31
N ALA A 53 4.66 -9.98 8.51
CA ALA A 53 4.16 -11.29 8.10
C ALA A 53 4.89 -11.87 6.88
N MET A 54 5.49 -11.01 6.05
CA MET A 54 6.28 -11.40 4.87
C MET A 54 7.59 -12.10 5.28
N ASN A 55 7.97 -13.14 4.56
CA ASN A 55 9.35 -13.64 4.57
C ASN A 55 10.27 -12.62 3.90
N ILE A 56 11.58 -12.80 4.08
CA ILE A 56 12.55 -12.11 3.21
C ILE A 56 12.28 -12.58 1.77
N ASP A 57 12.37 -11.67 0.81
CA ASP A 57 12.11 -11.89 -0.62
C ASP A 57 10.65 -12.14 -1.03
N ASP A 58 9.69 -12.25 -0.09
CA ASP A 58 8.27 -12.13 -0.43
C ASP A 58 8.00 -10.67 -0.85
N PRO A 59 7.52 -10.40 -2.07
CA PRO A 59 7.10 -9.06 -2.45
C PRO A 59 5.61 -8.86 -2.17
N ALA A 60 5.16 -7.61 -2.11
CA ALA A 60 3.75 -7.28 -2.00
C ALA A 60 3.35 -6.16 -2.95
N ILE A 61 2.11 -6.14 -3.40
CA ILE A 61 1.49 -4.99 -4.06
C ILE A 61 0.65 -4.26 -3.01
N PHE A 62 0.87 -2.97 -2.84
CA PHE A 62 -0.04 -2.07 -2.13
C PHE A 62 -0.75 -1.17 -3.15
N VAL A 63 -2.07 -1.05 -3.03
CA VAL A 63 -2.92 -0.25 -3.92
C VAL A 63 -3.79 0.69 -3.10
N GLN A 64 -3.71 1.98 -3.41
CA GLN A 64 -4.65 2.99 -2.98
C GLN A 64 -5.73 3.15 -4.05
N TRP A 65 -6.85 2.46 -3.90
CA TRP A 65 -7.97 2.55 -4.84
C TRP A 65 -8.59 3.95 -4.87
N ASN A 66 -9.11 4.32 -6.02
CA ASN A 66 -9.84 5.56 -6.27
C ASN A 66 -11.30 5.22 -6.59
N PRO A 67 -12.24 5.44 -5.65
CA PRO A 67 -13.66 5.14 -5.86
C PRO A 67 -14.26 5.83 -7.10
N ASN A 68 -13.76 7.01 -7.48
CA ASN A 68 -14.24 7.74 -8.65
C ASN A 68 -13.95 6.99 -9.95
N GLY A 69 -12.89 6.18 -10.01
CA GLY A 69 -12.55 5.37 -11.18
C GLY A 69 -13.47 4.17 -11.40
N PHE A 70 -14.39 3.91 -10.47
CA PHE A 70 -15.46 2.91 -10.59
C PHE A 70 -16.86 3.53 -10.53
N ASN A 71 -16.96 4.86 -10.46
CA ASN A 71 -18.22 5.60 -10.36
C ASN A 71 -18.20 6.80 -11.31
N ASP A 72 -17.60 6.60 -12.49
CA ASP A 72 -17.48 7.60 -13.56
C ASP A 72 -18.78 7.78 -14.37
N THR A 73 -19.76 6.89 -14.16
CA THR A 73 -21.09 6.95 -14.78
C THR A 73 -22.20 6.86 -13.73
N ALA A 74 -23.46 6.98 -14.16
CA ALA A 74 -24.62 6.81 -13.27
C ALA A 74 -24.78 5.39 -12.71
N THR A 75 -24.18 4.38 -13.35
CA THR A 75 -24.20 3.01 -12.85
C THR A 75 -23.12 2.86 -11.77
N PRO A 76 -23.49 2.60 -10.50
CA PRO A 76 -22.54 2.63 -9.40
C PRO A 76 -21.61 1.42 -9.40
N ASN A 77 -20.39 1.63 -8.90
CA ASN A 77 -19.35 0.62 -8.64
C ASN A 77 -18.87 -0.18 -9.86
N VAL A 78 -19.09 0.35 -11.07
CA VAL A 78 -18.59 -0.19 -12.32
C VAL A 78 -17.90 0.90 -13.13
N ARG A 79 -16.64 0.68 -13.50
CA ARG A 79 -15.94 1.56 -14.42
C ARG A 79 -16.64 1.56 -15.77
N ASN A 80 -16.76 2.73 -16.40
CA ASN A 80 -17.41 2.91 -17.70
C ASN A 80 -18.88 2.45 -17.75
N GLY A 81 -19.52 2.19 -16.61
CA GLY A 81 -20.86 1.60 -16.56
C GLY A 81 -20.93 0.13 -16.99
N VAL A 82 -19.79 -0.56 -17.17
CA VAL A 82 -19.73 -1.92 -17.72
C VAL A 82 -19.75 -2.96 -16.59
N ALA A 83 -20.73 -3.85 -16.61
CA ALA A 83 -20.84 -4.96 -15.67
C ALA A 83 -19.54 -5.78 -15.63
N GLY A 84 -19.02 -6.03 -14.43
CA GLY A 84 -17.77 -6.77 -14.21
C GLY A 84 -16.51 -5.90 -14.13
N GLN A 85 -16.55 -4.62 -14.50
CA GLN A 85 -15.41 -3.69 -14.31
C GLN A 85 -15.42 -3.09 -12.90
N THR A 86 -15.33 -3.94 -11.89
CA THR A 86 -15.48 -3.58 -10.47
C THR A 86 -14.14 -3.65 -9.74
N LEU A 87 -14.05 -3.02 -8.55
CA LEU A 87 -12.92 -3.25 -7.63
C LEU A 87 -12.73 -4.74 -7.35
N GLN A 88 -13.81 -5.48 -7.11
CA GLN A 88 -13.74 -6.90 -6.81
C GLN A 88 -13.16 -7.73 -7.96
N ALA A 89 -13.37 -7.32 -9.22
CA ALA A 89 -12.75 -7.97 -10.37
C ALA A 89 -11.22 -7.80 -10.37
N LEU A 90 -10.72 -6.64 -9.95
CA LEU A 90 -9.27 -6.42 -9.81
C LEU A 90 -8.69 -7.19 -8.63
N VAL A 91 -9.38 -7.22 -7.49
CA VAL A 91 -9.01 -8.07 -6.35
C VAL A 91 -8.94 -9.54 -6.77
N THR A 92 -9.94 -10.02 -7.50
CA THR A 92 -10.01 -11.40 -8.01
C THR A 92 -8.88 -11.68 -8.99
N TYR A 93 -8.54 -10.73 -9.85
CA TYR A 93 -7.40 -10.84 -10.75
C TYR A 93 -6.07 -10.95 -9.99
N ILE A 94 -5.82 -10.06 -9.02
CA ILE A 94 -4.58 -10.06 -8.23
C ILE A 94 -4.45 -11.36 -7.43
N THR A 95 -5.53 -11.82 -6.80
CA THR A 95 -5.54 -13.05 -6.02
C THR A 95 -5.42 -14.30 -6.90
N GLY A 96 -6.08 -14.31 -8.06
CA GLY A 96 -5.92 -15.35 -9.09
C GLY A 96 -4.50 -15.40 -9.67
N SER A 97 -3.74 -14.30 -9.59
CA SER A 97 -2.33 -14.22 -10.01
C SER A 97 -1.35 -14.67 -8.91
N GLY A 98 -1.84 -15.20 -7.79
CA GLY A 98 -1.02 -15.70 -6.68
C GLY A 98 -0.81 -14.72 -5.52
N GLY A 99 -1.45 -13.55 -5.56
CA GLY A 99 -1.46 -12.61 -4.44
C GLY A 99 -2.40 -13.08 -3.31
N VAL A 100 -1.99 -12.91 -2.06
CA VAL A 100 -2.84 -13.16 -0.89
C VAL A 100 -3.28 -11.83 -0.31
N ASP A 101 -4.59 -11.56 -0.27
CA ASP A 101 -5.14 -10.35 0.33
C ASP A 101 -4.86 -10.30 1.84
N PHE A 102 -4.00 -9.36 2.23
CA PHE A 102 -3.55 -9.23 3.58
C PHE A 102 -4.60 -8.55 4.44
N ASN A 103 -5.13 -9.29 5.42
CA ASN A 103 -6.24 -8.92 6.31
C ASN A 103 -7.59 -8.69 5.62
N GLY A 104 -7.79 -9.13 4.38
CA GLY A 104 -9.07 -8.98 3.69
C GLY A 104 -9.45 -7.53 3.38
N GLN A 105 -8.47 -6.64 3.24
CA GLN A 105 -8.70 -5.19 3.06
C GLN A 105 -8.70 -4.78 1.59
N ASN A 106 -8.45 -5.72 0.66
CA ASN A 106 -8.36 -5.48 -0.78
C ASN A 106 -7.29 -4.47 -1.20
N SER A 107 -6.40 -4.03 -0.31
CA SER A 107 -5.43 -2.95 -0.56
C SER A 107 -3.97 -3.37 -0.47
N LEU A 108 -3.68 -4.57 0.06
CA LEU A 108 -2.32 -5.09 0.11
C LEU A 108 -2.33 -6.59 -0.15
N PHE A 109 -1.52 -7.02 -1.11
CA PHE A 109 -1.46 -8.42 -1.55
C PHE A 109 -0.05 -8.94 -1.46
N ILE A 110 0.19 -9.98 -0.66
CA ILE A 110 1.52 -10.60 -0.50
C ILE A 110 1.67 -11.72 -1.52
N PHE A 111 2.79 -11.73 -2.23
CA PHE A 111 3.17 -12.77 -3.18
C PHE A 111 4.31 -13.61 -2.60
N ARG A 112 4.47 -14.85 -3.11
CA ARG A 112 5.50 -15.78 -2.63
C ARG A 112 6.83 -15.68 -3.37
N ASN A 113 6.86 -14.97 -4.50
CA ASN A 113 8.07 -14.78 -5.30
C ASN A 113 7.91 -13.61 -6.27
N ASN A 114 9.05 -13.15 -6.79
CA ASN A 114 9.14 -12.04 -7.72
C ASN A 114 8.54 -12.33 -9.11
N MET A 115 8.48 -13.60 -9.53
CA MET A 115 7.94 -13.95 -10.85
C MET A 115 6.42 -13.72 -10.92
N THR A 116 5.69 -14.19 -9.92
CA THR A 116 4.22 -14.08 -9.85
C THR A 116 3.75 -12.64 -9.76
N ILE A 117 4.40 -11.80 -8.95
CA ILE A 117 4.06 -10.38 -8.85
C ILE A 117 4.33 -9.65 -10.18
N SER A 118 5.46 -9.93 -10.85
CA SER A 118 5.78 -9.28 -12.13
C SER A 118 4.79 -9.68 -13.24
N GLN A 119 4.37 -10.94 -13.28
CA GLN A 119 3.31 -11.39 -14.18
C GLN A 119 1.97 -10.72 -13.87
N CYS A 120 1.61 -10.63 -12.58
CA CYS A 120 0.40 -9.92 -12.14
C CYS A 120 0.41 -8.46 -12.60
N GLN A 121 1.52 -7.75 -12.40
CA GLN A 121 1.70 -6.34 -12.79
C GLN A 121 1.60 -6.14 -14.31
N GLY A 122 2.22 -7.04 -15.10
CA GLY A 122 2.18 -6.96 -16.56
C GLY A 122 0.83 -7.37 -17.18
N GLY A 123 0.00 -8.12 -16.47
CA GLY A 123 -1.25 -8.68 -16.98
C GLY A 123 -2.52 -7.95 -16.55
N PHE A 124 -2.43 -6.79 -15.88
CA PHE A 124 -3.62 -6.07 -15.42
C PHE A 124 -4.63 -5.88 -16.56
N PRO A 125 -5.94 -6.11 -16.33
CA PRO A 125 -6.94 -6.02 -17.38
C PRO A 125 -6.91 -4.67 -18.09
N GLN A 126 -6.99 -4.68 -19.43
CA GLN A 126 -6.92 -3.47 -20.26
C GLN A 126 -7.90 -2.38 -19.83
N TRP A 127 -9.09 -2.75 -19.36
CA TRP A 127 -10.09 -1.79 -18.90
C TRP A 127 -9.67 -1.01 -17.65
N ALA A 128 -8.77 -1.55 -16.84
CA ALA A 128 -8.28 -0.90 -15.63
C ALA A 128 -7.16 0.10 -15.90
N HIS A 129 -6.61 0.09 -17.13
CA HIS A 129 -5.56 1.02 -17.52
C HIS A 129 -6.10 2.45 -17.55
N HIS A 130 -5.18 3.40 -17.42
CA HIS A 130 -5.45 4.81 -17.55
C HIS A 130 -6.19 5.10 -18.85
N GLN A 131 -7.25 5.88 -18.74
CA GLN A 131 -8.09 6.30 -19.85
C GLN A 131 -8.21 7.82 -19.80
N ALA A 132 -7.99 8.47 -20.95
CA ALA A 132 -8.14 9.91 -21.02
C ALA A 132 -9.55 10.30 -20.56
N THR A 133 -9.64 11.37 -19.76
CA THR A 133 -10.89 11.95 -19.22
C THR A 133 -11.69 11.08 -18.24
N ILE A 134 -11.28 9.83 -17.99
CA ILE A 134 -11.91 8.93 -17.03
C ILE A 134 -10.99 8.84 -15.80
N PRO A 135 -11.50 9.02 -14.56
CA PRO A 135 -10.68 8.88 -13.37
C PRO A 135 -10.01 7.50 -13.29
N ASP A 136 -8.75 7.44 -12.88
CA ASP A 136 -8.02 6.17 -12.72
C ASP A 136 -8.62 5.30 -11.61
N VAL A 137 -8.49 3.97 -11.73
CA VAL A 137 -9.03 3.02 -10.74
C VAL A 137 -8.30 3.07 -9.40
N CYS A 138 -7.05 3.53 -9.39
CA CYS A 138 -6.25 3.78 -8.20
C CYS A 138 -5.57 5.15 -8.30
N SER A 139 -5.20 5.73 -7.17
CA SER A 139 -4.38 6.95 -7.12
C SER A 139 -2.91 6.66 -6.81
N SER A 140 -2.60 5.43 -6.40
CA SER A 140 -1.23 4.96 -6.23
C SER A 140 -1.22 3.44 -6.20
N ILE A 141 -0.19 2.86 -6.82
CA ILE A 141 0.14 1.45 -6.72
C ILE A 141 1.65 1.33 -6.59
N CYS A 142 2.09 0.51 -5.63
CA CYS A 142 3.50 0.27 -5.41
C CYS A 142 3.75 -1.20 -5.09
N ARG A 143 4.92 -1.66 -5.52
CA ARG A 143 5.50 -2.88 -5.02
C ARG A 143 6.31 -2.58 -3.76
N ILE A 144 6.15 -3.42 -2.75
CA ILE A 144 6.87 -3.38 -1.48
C ILE A 144 7.76 -4.62 -1.41
N ASN A 145 9.06 -4.44 -1.19
CA ASN A 145 10.01 -5.53 -1.05
C ASN A 145 10.61 -5.50 0.36
N LYS A 146 10.61 -6.64 1.06
CA LYS A 146 11.27 -6.77 2.37
C LYS A 146 12.74 -7.15 2.16
N LEU A 147 13.64 -6.26 2.56
CA LEU A 147 15.08 -6.41 2.33
C LEU A 147 15.81 -7.17 3.46
N SER A 148 15.22 -7.29 4.64
CA SER A 148 15.89 -7.95 5.78
C SER A 148 14.93 -8.46 6.85
N ALA A 149 15.43 -9.37 7.69
CA ALA A 149 14.72 -9.85 8.88
C ALA A 149 14.30 -8.72 9.83
N ASN A 150 15.12 -7.67 9.91
CA ASN A 150 14.83 -6.48 10.71
C ASN A 150 13.75 -5.59 10.10
N GLY A 151 13.19 -5.96 8.95
CA GLY A 151 12.07 -5.28 8.30
C GLY A 151 12.46 -4.00 7.60
N ALA A 152 13.71 -3.89 7.11
CA ALA A 152 14.05 -2.86 6.13
C ALA A 152 13.22 -3.08 4.86
N ILE A 153 12.73 -2.00 4.27
CA ILE A 153 11.77 -2.03 3.16
C ILE A 153 12.36 -1.26 1.99
N ASP A 154 12.18 -1.79 0.80
CA ASP A 154 12.29 -1.06 -0.45
C ASP A 154 10.90 -0.95 -1.10
N TYR A 155 10.72 0.03 -1.98
CA TYR A 155 9.50 0.16 -2.75
C TYR A 155 9.78 0.61 -4.18
N GLU A 156 8.91 0.18 -5.08
CA GLU A 156 8.91 0.58 -6.48
C GLU A 156 7.51 1.09 -6.82
N LEU A 157 7.40 2.31 -7.36
CA LEU A 157 6.14 2.78 -7.93
C LEU A 157 5.90 2.07 -9.26
N PHE A 158 4.67 1.58 -9.48
CA PHE A 158 4.27 0.94 -10.73
C PHE A 158 3.06 1.68 -11.29
N GLU A 159 3.24 2.97 -11.57
CA GLU A 159 2.15 3.85 -11.99
C GLU A 159 1.57 3.42 -13.35
N PHE A 160 2.41 2.97 -14.28
CA PHE A 160 1.94 2.47 -15.57
C PHE A 160 1.57 0.97 -15.50
N PRO A 161 0.40 0.51 -15.98
CA PRO A 161 -0.56 1.24 -16.81
C PRO A 161 -1.80 1.77 -16.06
N LEU A 162 -1.89 1.63 -14.74
CA LEU A 162 -3.14 1.92 -13.99
C LEU A 162 -3.37 3.40 -13.68
N THR A 163 -2.30 4.20 -13.68
CA THR A 163 -2.29 5.62 -13.39
C THR A 163 -1.38 6.36 -14.38
N LYS A 164 -1.60 7.65 -14.60
CA LYS A 164 -0.75 8.48 -15.48
C LYS A 164 -0.52 9.88 -14.91
#